data_AF-A0A9W9ZD17-F1
#
_entry.id   AF-A0A9W9ZD17-F1
#
_cell.length_a   1.000
_cell.length_b   1.000
_cell.length_c   1.000
_cell.angle_alpha   90.00
_cell.angle_beta   90.00
_cell.angle_gamma   90.00
#
_symmetry.space_group_name_H-M   'P 1'
#
loop_
_entity.id
_entity.type
_entity.pdbx_description
1 polymer ?
#
loop_
_entity_poly.entity_id
_entity_poly.type
_entity_poly.pdbx_seq_one_letter_code
_entity_poly.pdbx_strand_id
1 'polypeptide(L)'
;MAYRIITHLRSQEFNMKVNALRELIQRIDEPLNNHLAKNQVEYLQFAFRWMNNLLMREMPLRCTIRLWDTYLAVENGFASFHLYVCAAFLKQFSRDIVEETDFQGLMLLLQNLPTINWDDQRISLLLAEAYRLEYMFADAPKHLQHLS
;
A
#
# COMPACT_ATOMS: atom_id res chain seq x y z
N MET A 1 -19.69 -25.79 1.21
CA MET A 1 -18.98 -25.52 2.49
C MET A 1 -17.54 -25.07 2.26
N ALA A 2 -16.74 -25.79 1.46
CA ALA A 2 -15.36 -25.40 1.10
C ALA A 2 -15.23 -24.00 0.47
N TYR A 3 -16.14 -23.60 -0.43
CA TYR A 3 -16.07 -22.28 -1.08
C TYR A 3 -16.21 -21.11 -0.09
N ARG A 4 -17.07 -21.24 0.93
CA ARG A 4 -17.25 -20.25 2.02
C ARG A 4 -16.03 -20.19 2.94
N ILE A 5 -15.38 -21.32 3.20
CA ILE A 5 -14.14 -21.39 3.98
C ILE A 5 -13.00 -20.74 3.20
N ILE A 6 -12.86 -21.02 1.90
CA ILE A 6 -11.84 -20.41 1.05
C ILE A 6 -12.05 -18.89 0.93
N THR A 7 -13.28 -18.42 0.72
CA THR A 7 -13.55 -16.97 0.67
C THR A 7 -13.29 -16.28 2.02
N HIS A 8 -13.64 -16.93 3.13
CA HIS A 8 -13.37 -16.39 4.46
C HIS A 8 -11.86 -16.34 4.78
N LEU A 9 -11.12 -17.41 4.49
CA LEU A 9 -9.66 -17.45 4.66
C LEU A 9 -8.97 -16.38 3.81
N ARG A 10 -9.38 -16.23 2.55
CA ARG A 10 -8.89 -15.17 1.67
C ARG A 10 -9.16 -13.78 2.25
N SER A 11 -10.36 -13.56 2.80
CA SER A 11 -10.71 -12.29 3.45
C SER A 11 -9.86 -11.99 4.68
N GLN A 12 -9.49 -13.01 5.47
CA GLN A 12 -8.61 -12.82 6.63
C GLN A 12 -7.18 -12.48 6.21
N GLU A 13 -6.62 -13.15 5.20
CA GLU A 13 -5.30 -12.80 4.66
C GLU A 13 -5.24 -11.35 4.15
N PHE A 14 -6.32 -10.87 3.51
CA PHE A 14 -6.40 -9.48 3.07
C PHE A 14 -6.48 -8.50 4.24
N ASN A 15 -7.28 -8.81 5.27
CA ASN A 15 -7.32 -8.00 6.48
C ASN A 15 -5.94 -7.91 7.14
N MET A 16 -5.16 -9.00 7.15
CA MET A 16 -3.78 -8.99 7.66
C MET A 16 -2.89 -8.06 6.83
N LYS A 17 -2.92 -8.15 5.49
CA LYS A 17 -2.11 -7.28 4.62
C LYS A 17 -2.50 -5.80 4.72
N VAL A 18 -3.80 -5.51 4.80
CA VAL A 18 -4.32 -4.14 4.97
C VAL A 18 -3.93 -3.57 6.33
N ASN A 19 -3.99 -4.37 7.40
CA ASN A 19 -3.53 -3.96 8.72
C ASN A 19 -2.02 -3.71 8.75
N ALA A 20 -1.23 -4.58 8.11
CA ALA A 20 0.21 -4.37 7.97
C ALA A 20 0.53 -3.07 7.21
N LEU A 21 -0.27 -2.72 6.18
CA LEU A 21 -0.12 -1.45 5.47
C LEU A 21 -0.38 -0.27 6.40
N ARG A 22 -1.48 -0.31 7.16
CA ARG A 22 -1.80 0.72 8.15
C ARG A 22 -0.67 0.90 9.16
N GLU A 23 -0.17 -0.18 9.75
CA GLU A 23 0.92 -0.13 10.73
C GLU A 23 2.21 0.43 10.13
N LEU A 24 2.53 0.06 8.89
CA LEU A 24 3.70 0.59 8.19
C LEU A 24 3.54 2.10 7.93
N ILE A 25 2.38 2.55 7.43
CA ILE A 25 2.11 3.98 7.21
C ILE A 25 2.17 4.76 8.52
N GLN A 26 1.58 4.25 9.60
CA GLN A 26 1.68 4.88 10.91
C GLN A 26 3.14 5.11 11.35
N ARG A 27 4.06 4.20 11.02
CA ARG A 27 5.50 4.32 11.35
C ARG A 27 6.25 5.28 10.43
N ILE A 28 5.89 5.38 9.15
CA ILE A 28 6.65 6.16 8.16
C ILE A 28 6.06 7.53 7.84
N ASP A 29 4.79 7.73 8.16
CA ASP A 29 4.01 8.93 7.89
C ASP A 29 2.80 8.99 8.86
N GLU A 30 3.09 9.21 10.14
CA GLU A 30 2.07 9.35 11.18
C GLU A 30 1.04 10.46 10.87
N PRO A 31 1.42 11.66 10.37
CA PRO A 31 0.44 12.69 10.01
C PRO A 31 -0.60 12.20 9.00
N LEU A 32 -0.17 11.49 7.94
CA LEU A 32 -1.08 10.89 6.96
C LEU A 32 -2.02 9.87 7.59
N ASN A 33 -1.48 8.94 8.40
CA ASN A 33 -2.31 7.94 9.09
C ASN A 33 -3.37 8.59 9.98
N ASN A 34 -2.97 9.59 10.76
CA ASN A 34 -3.87 10.30 11.66
C ASN A 34 -4.92 11.11 10.89
N HIS A 35 -4.55 11.68 9.74
CA HIS A 35 -5.48 12.38 8.87
C HIS A 35 -6.55 11.45 8.29
N LEU A 36 -6.17 10.28 7.79
CA LEU A 36 -7.14 9.28 7.30
C LEU A 36 -8.10 8.85 8.41
N ALA A 37 -7.58 8.57 9.60
CA ALA A 37 -8.40 8.19 10.75
C ALA A 37 -9.35 9.31 11.20
N LYS A 38 -8.86 10.56 11.26
CA LYS A 38 -9.67 11.74 11.62
C LYS A 38 -10.86 11.94 10.67
N ASN A 39 -10.65 11.67 9.39
CA ASN A 39 -11.68 11.78 8.36
C ASN A 39 -12.45 10.47 8.12
N GLN A 40 -12.34 9.50 9.04
CA GLN A 40 -13.09 8.23 9.02
C GLN A 40 -12.82 7.37 7.77
N VAL A 41 -11.65 7.53 7.16
CA VAL A 41 -11.19 6.69 6.05
C VAL A 41 -10.48 5.47 6.62
N GLU A 42 -11.07 4.30 6.40
CA GLU A 42 -10.47 3.02 6.75
C GLU A 42 -9.64 2.49 5.58
N TYR A 43 -8.45 1.96 5.87
CA TYR A 43 -7.56 1.41 4.85
C TYR A 43 -8.23 0.35 3.97
N LEU A 44 -9.14 -0.45 4.53
CA LEU A 44 -9.85 -1.48 3.78
C LEU A 44 -10.66 -0.92 2.59
N GLN A 45 -11.16 0.31 2.71
CA GLN A 45 -12.03 0.95 1.69
C GLN A 45 -11.30 1.23 0.37
N PHE A 46 -9.97 1.36 0.39
CA PHE A 46 -9.16 1.56 -0.83
C PHE A 46 -8.12 0.44 -1.02
N ALA A 47 -7.42 0.05 0.04
CA ALA A 47 -6.29 -0.87 -0.04
C ALA A 47 -6.69 -2.31 -0.39
N PHE A 48 -7.94 -2.72 -0.14
CA PHE A 48 -8.42 -4.03 -0.60
C PHE A 48 -8.28 -4.18 -2.12
N ARG A 49 -8.64 -3.14 -2.88
CA ARG A 49 -8.52 -3.14 -4.34
C ARG A 49 -7.07 -3.17 -4.78
N TRP A 50 -6.20 -2.45 -4.07
CA TRP A 50 -4.77 -2.39 -4.33
C TRP A 50 -4.12 -3.76 -4.15
N MET A 51 -4.37 -4.40 -3.01
CA MET A 51 -3.82 -5.73 -2.67
C MET A 51 -4.35 -6.82 -3.60
N ASN A 52 -5.64 -6.80 -3.95
CA ASN A 52 -6.25 -7.84 -4.77
C ASN A 52 -5.82 -7.79 -6.22
N ASN A 53 -5.66 -6.59 -6.75
CA ASN A 53 -5.37 -6.38 -8.17
C ASN A 53 -3.91 -5.96 -8.40
N LEU A 54 -3.06 -6.07 -7.38
CA LEU A 54 -1.63 -5.73 -7.45
C LEU A 54 -1.38 -4.35 -8.07
N LEU A 55 -2.18 -3.36 -7.63
CA LEU A 55 -2.24 -1.98 -8.14
C LEU A 55 -2.54 -1.80 -9.64
N MET A 56 -2.90 -2.85 -10.39
CA MET A 56 -3.18 -2.75 -11.84
C MET A 56 -4.33 -1.79 -12.19
N ARG A 57 -5.19 -1.48 -11.20
CA ARG A 57 -6.34 -0.57 -11.33
C ARG A 57 -5.98 0.88 -11.03
N GLU A 58 -4.78 1.12 -10.50
CA GLU A 58 -4.34 2.42 -10.00
C GLU A 58 -3.29 3.08 -10.91
N MET A 59 -2.80 2.38 -11.95
CA MET A 59 -1.78 2.91 -12.87
C MET A 59 -1.97 2.38 -14.30
N PRO A 60 -1.40 3.06 -15.31
CA PRO A 60 -1.44 2.59 -16.70
C PRO A 60 -0.85 1.19 -16.87
N LEU A 61 -1.37 0.40 -17.83
CA LEU A 61 -0.94 -0.98 -18.06
C LEU A 61 0.58 -1.13 -18.25
N ARG A 62 1.23 -0.19 -18.97
CA ARG A 62 2.69 -0.19 -19.16
C ARG A 62 3.45 -0.16 -17.82
N CYS A 63 2.94 0.64 -16.87
CA CYS A 63 3.53 0.83 -15.55
C CYS A 63 3.32 -0.43 -14.69
N THR A 64 2.14 -1.03 -14.78
CA THR A 64 1.84 -2.31 -14.11
C THR A 64 2.76 -3.42 -14.59
N ILE A 65 2.98 -3.55 -15.91
CA ILE A 65 3.90 -4.54 -16.48
C ILE A 65 5.31 -4.31 -15.96
N ARG A 66 5.81 -3.07 -16.04
CA ARG A 66 7.15 -2.71 -15.57
C ARG A 66 7.34 -2.94 -14.06
N LEU A 67 6.30 -2.72 -13.26
CA LEU A 67 6.28 -3.04 -11.84
C LEU A 67 6.39 -4.55 -11.62
N TRP A 68 5.59 -5.33 -12.36
CA TRP A 68 5.56 -6.78 -12.24
C TRP A 68 6.83 -7.47 -12.73
N ASP A 69 7.58 -6.87 -13.66
CA ASP A 69 8.93 -7.34 -14.01
C ASP A 69 9.83 -7.40 -12.77
N THR A 70 9.69 -6.44 -11.86
CA THR A 70 10.44 -6.43 -10.59
C THR A 70 9.88 -7.47 -9.61
N TYR A 71 8.56 -7.65 -9.55
CA TYR A 71 7.97 -8.69 -8.70
C TYR A 71 8.39 -10.11 -9.09
N LEU A 72 8.63 -10.35 -10.37
CA LEU A 72 9.15 -11.63 -10.87
C LEU A 72 10.63 -11.84 -10.53
N ALA A 73 11.40 -10.75 -10.38
CA ALA A 73 12.83 -10.81 -10.07
C ALA A 73 13.13 -10.85 -8.55
N VAL A 74 12.18 -10.44 -7.71
CA VAL A 74 12.34 -10.38 -6.24
C VAL A 74 11.75 -11.61 -5.57
N GLU A 75 12.49 -12.17 -4.62
CA GLU A 75 11.98 -13.26 -3.78
C GLU A 75 10.74 -12.79 -3.00
N ASN A 76 9.62 -13.53 -3.11
CA ASN A 76 8.33 -13.15 -2.54
C ASN A 76 7.79 -11.77 -3.01
N GLY A 77 8.18 -11.32 -4.21
CA GLY A 77 7.83 -10.00 -4.76
C GLY A 77 6.33 -9.66 -4.75
N PHE A 78 5.48 -10.60 -5.16
CA PHE A 78 4.01 -10.42 -5.18
C PHE A 78 3.36 -10.45 -3.79
N ALA A 79 4.06 -10.96 -2.77
CA ALA A 79 3.50 -11.19 -1.45
C ALA A 79 3.97 -10.14 -0.43
N SER A 80 5.25 -10.19 -0.03
CA SER A 80 5.83 -9.30 0.99
C SER A 80 6.21 -7.95 0.40
N PHE A 81 6.92 -7.94 -0.74
CA PHE A 81 7.41 -6.70 -1.34
C PHE A 81 6.27 -5.77 -1.79
N HIS A 82 5.16 -6.34 -2.25
CA HIS A 82 3.96 -5.58 -2.63
C HIS A 82 3.41 -4.69 -1.50
N LEU A 83 3.58 -5.08 -0.23
CA LEU A 83 3.20 -4.25 0.91
C LEU A 83 3.97 -2.93 0.93
N TYR A 84 5.30 -3.00 0.74
CA TYR A 84 6.18 -1.84 0.71
C TYR A 84 5.92 -0.96 -0.52
N VAL A 85 5.57 -1.57 -1.66
CA VAL A 85 5.13 -0.82 -2.84
C VAL A 85 3.83 -0.07 -2.56
N CYS A 86 2.82 -0.70 -1.95
CA CYS A 86 1.58 -0.01 -1.56
C CYS A 86 1.85 1.15 -0.60
N ALA A 87 2.78 0.99 0.35
CA ALA A 87 3.14 2.04 1.29
C ALA A 87 3.85 3.22 0.61
N ALA A 88 4.85 2.93 -0.24
CA ALA A 88 5.53 3.93 -1.04
C ALA A 88 4.56 4.67 -1.98
N PHE A 89 3.62 3.93 -2.58
CA PHE A 89 2.59 4.46 -3.47
C PHE A 89 1.67 5.45 -2.73
N LEU A 90 1.14 5.08 -1.57
CA LEU A 90 0.31 5.98 -0.76
C LEU A 90 1.09 7.23 -0.33
N LYS A 91 2.33 7.05 0.14
CA LYS A 91 3.19 8.14 0.61
C LYS A 91 3.50 9.16 -0.49
N GLN A 92 3.60 8.73 -1.75
CA GLN A 92 3.85 9.63 -2.87
C GLN A 92 2.77 10.71 -3.03
N PHE A 93 1.56 10.45 -2.55
CA PHE A 93 0.42 11.37 -2.59
C PHE A 93 0.05 11.93 -1.21
N SER A 94 0.89 11.71 -0.19
CA SER A 94 0.62 12.12 1.20
C SER A 94 0.21 13.59 1.31
N ARG A 95 0.91 14.47 0.59
CA ARG A 95 0.59 15.90 0.55
C ARG A 95 -0.83 16.15 0.02
N ASP A 96 -1.15 15.63 -1.16
CA ASP A 96 -2.45 15.84 -1.80
C ASP A 96 -3.59 15.25 -0.94
N ILE A 97 -3.33 14.11 -0.30
CA ILE A 97 -4.28 13.44 0.60
C ILE A 97 -4.53 14.28 1.86
N VAL A 98 -3.49 14.87 2.45
CA VAL A 98 -3.64 15.70 3.66
C VAL A 98 -4.31 17.05 3.37
N GLU A 99 -4.19 17.55 2.15
CA GLU A 99 -4.89 18.78 1.71
C GLU A 99 -6.41 18.57 1.55
N GLU A 100 -6.86 17.36 1.24
CA GLU A 100 -8.30 17.01 1.18
C GLU A 100 -8.84 16.66 2.56
N THR A 101 -9.97 17.26 2.95
CA THR A 101 -10.54 17.13 4.31
C THR A 101 -11.96 16.56 4.32
N ASP A 102 -12.60 16.42 3.17
CA ASP A 102 -13.89 15.75 3.06
C ASP A 102 -13.72 14.25 2.81
N PHE A 103 -14.54 13.43 3.46
CA PHE A 103 -14.49 11.97 3.31
C PHE A 103 -14.74 11.53 1.86
N GLN A 104 -15.70 12.14 1.15
CA GLN A 104 -16.01 11.75 -0.23
C GLN A 104 -14.88 12.16 -1.17
N GLY A 105 -14.30 13.35 -0.97
CA GLY A 105 -13.11 13.82 -1.68
C GLY A 105 -11.92 12.87 -1.49
N LEU A 106 -11.62 12.50 -0.24
CA LEU A 106 -10.56 11.55 0.09
C LEU A 106 -10.78 10.19 -0.60
N MET A 107 -11.99 9.65 -0.51
CA MET A 107 -12.31 8.37 -1.14
C MET A 107 -12.19 8.44 -2.66
N LEU A 108 -12.62 9.53 -3.29
CA LEU A 108 -12.48 9.73 -4.72
C LEU A 108 -11.00 9.81 -5.12
N LEU A 109 -10.20 10.56 -4.38
CA LEU A 109 -8.76 10.72 -4.61
C LEU A 109 -8.02 9.37 -4.46
N LEU A 110 -8.21 8.68 -3.34
CA LEU A 110 -7.55 7.39 -3.04
C LEU A 110 -7.95 6.29 -4.05
N GLN A 111 -9.14 6.38 -4.65
CA GLN A 111 -9.60 5.46 -5.69
C GLN A 111 -9.24 5.91 -7.11
N ASN A 112 -8.70 7.12 -7.30
CA ASN A 112 -8.37 7.68 -8.62
C ASN A 112 -7.10 8.55 -8.54
N LEU A 113 -6.04 8.03 -7.95
CA LEU A 113 -4.77 8.74 -7.82
C LEU A 113 -4.23 9.15 -9.21
N PRO A 114 -3.61 10.33 -9.34
CA PRO A 114 -3.25 10.90 -10.65
C PRO A 114 -2.00 10.26 -11.27
N THR A 115 -2.13 9.01 -11.72
CA THR A 115 -1.05 8.19 -12.28
C THR A 115 -1.04 8.09 -13.80
N ILE A 116 -2.00 8.73 -14.48
CA ILE A 116 -2.20 8.60 -15.95
C ILE A 116 -0.92 8.90 -16.76
N ASN A 117 -0.12 9.85 -16.28
CA ASN A 117 1.12 10.30 -16.92
C ASN A 117 2.37 9.61 -16.37
N TRP A 118 2.24 8.55 -15.57
CA TRP A 118 3.40 7.82 -15.05
C TRP A 118 4.13 7.07 -16.16
N ASP A 119 5.44 7.01 -16.03
CA ASP A 119 6.35 6.32 -16.94
C ASP A 119 7.26 5.38 -16.17
N ASP A 120 8.21 4.76 -16.88
CA ASP A 120 9.16 3.81 -16.30
C ASP A 120 10.06 4.47 -15.24
N GLN A 121 10.34 5.78 -15.37
CA GLN A 121 11.10 6.52 -14.37
C GLN A 121 10.31 6.65 -13.07
N ARG A 122 9.01 6.99 -13.15
CA ARG A 122 8.13 7.02 -11.97
C ARG A 122 8.05 5.65 -11.28
N ILE A 123 7.95 4.57 -12.04
CA ILE A 123 7.94 3.21 -11.47
C ILE A 123 9.28 2.86 -10.83
N SER A 124 10.40 3.27 -11.43
CA SER A 124 11.73 3.04 -10.85
C SER A 124 11.91 3.78 -9.52
N LEU A 125 11.41 5.02 -9.41
CA LEU A 125 11.42 5.78 -8.15
C LEU A 125 10.52 5.15 -7.08
N LEU A 126 9.32 4.70 -7.47
CA LEU A 126 8.41 3.98 -6.58
C LEU A 126 9.06 2.72 -6.02
N LEU A 127 9.68 1.91 -6.88
CA LEU A 127 10.38 0.70 -6.51
C LEU A 127 11.58 0.98 -5.60
N ALA A 128 12.36 2.04 -5.89
CA ALA A 128 13.48 2.43 -5.04
C ALA A 128 13.02 2.80 -3.61
N GLU A 129 11.93 3.56 -3.47
CA GLU A 129 11.36 3.84 -2.15
C GLU A 129 10.83 2.57 -1.48
N ALA A 130 10.19 1.67 -2.23
CA ALA A 130 9.70 0.40 -1.69
C ALA A 130 10.85 -0.48 -1.16
N TYR A 131 11.96 -0.60 -1.89
CA TYR A 131 13.15 -1.31 -1.40
C TYR A 131 13.75 -0.65 -0.16
N ARG A 132 13.78 0.69 -0.11
CA ARG A 132 14.25 1.41 1.07
C ARG A 132 13.37 1.11 2.29
N LEU A 133 12.05 1.10 2.10
CA LEU A 133 11.10 0.73 3.16
C LEU A 133 11.27 -0.73 3.59
N GLU A 134 11.39 -1.66 2.64
CA GLU A 134 11.64 -3.06 2.93
C GLU A 134 12.92 -3.23 3.75
N TYR A 135 14.03 -2.63 3.33
CA TYR A 135 15.29 -2.71 4.05
C TYR A 135 15.20 -2.20 5.50
N MET A 136 14.48 -1.08 5.72
CA MET A 136 14.34 -0.51 7.07
C MET A 136 13.41 -1.32 7.99
N PHE A 137 12.40 -1.99 7.45
CA PHE A 137 11.31 -2.56 8.23
C PHE A 137 11.21 -4.09 8.18
N ALA A 138 11.82 -4.76 7.19
CA ALA A 138 11.94 -6.21 7.14
C ALA A 138 13.00 -6.73 8.13
N ASP A 139 14.10 -5.98 8.29
CA ASP A 139 15.20 -6.30 9.22
C ASP A 139 15.09 -5.58 10.57
N ALA A 140 14.02 -4.83 10.82
CA ALA A 140 13.79 -4.20 12.12
C ALA A 140 13.72 -5.28 13.20
N PRO A 141 14.70 -5.37 14.12
CA PRO A 141 14.71 -6.42 15.13
C PRO A 141 13.46 -6.30 15.99
N LYS A 142 12.95 -7.42 16.49
CA LYS A 142 11.90 -7.54 17.52
C LYS A 142 12.30 -6.90 18.88
N HIS A 143 13.01 -5.77 18.89
CA HIS A 143 13.63 -5.19 20.08
C HIS A 143 12.72 -4.33 20.95
N LEU A 144 11.42 -4.23 20.63
CA LEU A 144 10.42 -3.62 21.52
C LEU A 144 9.77 -4.63 22.49
N GLN A 145 10.51 -5.63 22.96
CA GLN A 145 10.09 -6.44 24.12
C GLN A 145 10.56 -5.88 25.47
N HIS A 146 11.19 -4.71 25.50
CA HIS A 146 11.40 -3.99 26.75
C HIS A 146 11.10 -2.52 26.56
N LEU A 147 9.92 -2.09 26.99
CA LEU A 147 9.68 -0.85 27.74
C LEU A 147 8.28 -0.93 28.37
N SER A 148 8.31 -1.11 29.70
CA SER A 148 7.25 -1.09 30.74
C SER A 148 6.09 -2.07 30.64
#